data_AF-A0A7C2PJ71-F1
#
_entry.id   AF-A0A7C2PJ71-F1
#
_cell.length_a   1.000
_cell.length_b   1.000
_cell.length_c   1.000
_cell.angle_alpha   90.00
_cell.angle_beta   90.00
_cell.angle_gamma   90.00
#
_symmetry.space_group_name_H-M   'P 1'
#
loop_
_entity.id
_entity.type
_entity.pdbx_description
1 polymer ?
#
loop_
_entity_poly.entity_id
_entity_poly.type
_entity_poly.pdbx_seq_one_letter_code
_entity_poly.pdbx_strand_id
1 'polypeptide(L)'
;MDYIESDFENMYLNVRKVKIGEDLFEAFPILSRYKEFVGKTGNLKKELVIRYIAFAFDKRSPLNSIIDIMERRVEALKLAGFKTDAKGRYSKFIDMMVHSAVPNINQMVIRYCLFVGDTEYAILVTYEDSLIKELQRLMSFENPVRIRKGANDTESDEIFYNESNEKKGAIITNISNLKKLIGELKKEIFSNNIDKFLERSLMEFTEAEKFELSPEFYAKQYKGWDNVSRYYAQIKKDD
;
A
#
# COMPACT_ATOMS: atom_id res chain seq x y z
N MET A 1 15.08 16.71 0.82
CA MET A 1 15.12 16.61 2.29
C MET A 1 15.97 15.41 2.58
N ASP A 2 17.03 15.54 3.36
CA ASP A 2 17.92 14.41 3.63
C ASP A 2 17.40 13.68 4.88
N TYR A 3 16.90 12.48 4.70
CA TYR A 3 16.41 11.63 5.78
C TYR A 3 17.53 10.71 6.29
N ILE A 4 17.73 10.68 7.60
CA ILE A 4 18.66 9.77 8.27
C ILE A 4 17.92 8.54 8.78
N GLU A 5 18.65 7.49 9.13
CA GLU A 5 18.07 6.21 9.55
C GLU A 5 17.16 6.34 10.77
N SER A 6 17.54 7.17 11.75
CA SER A 6 16.78 7.40 12.97
C SER A 6 15.40 8.01 12.73
N ASP A 7 15.20 8.72 11.62
CA ASP A 7 13.90 9.33 11.28
C ASP A 7 12.81 8.28 11.04
N PHE A 8 13.21 7.05 10.73
CA PHE A 8 12.30 5.93 10.41
C PHE A 8 12.17 4.92 11.56
N GLU A 9 12.78 5.18 12.73
CA GLU A 9 12.80 4.24 13.87
C GLU A 9 11.41 3.85 14.36
N ASN A 10 10.46 4.78 14.27
CA ASN A 10 9.12 4.59 14.78
C ASN A 10 8.16 3.93 13.79
N MET A 11 8.57 3.70 12.54
CA MET A 11 7.75 2.99 11.56
C MET A 11 7.44 1.57 12.03
N TYR A 12 6.26 1.07 11.68
CA TYR A 12 5.86 -0.29 12.02
C TYR A 12 6.81 -1.32 11.40
N LEU A 13 7.07 -1.20 10.09
CA LEU A 13 8.16 -1.92 9.43
C LEU A 13 9.29 -0.94 9.17
N ASN A 14 10.33 -0.96 10.01
CA ASN A 14 11.53 -0.17 9.78
C ASN A 14 12.39 -0.78 8.66
N VAL A 15 11.88 -0.68 7.44
CA VAL A 15 12.54 -1.18 6.24
C VAL A 15 13.85 -0.43 5.93
N ARG A 16 14.09 0.72 6.56
CA ARG A 16 15.33 1.49 6.39
C ARG A 16 16.54 0.78 7.02
N LYS A 17 16.34 0.05 8.12
CA LYS A 17 17.37 -0.76 8.79
C LYS A 17 17.85 -1.96 7.97
N VAL A 18 17.01 -2.46 7.06
CA VAL A 18 17.31 -3.61 6.21
C VAL A 18 17.98 -3.11 4.93
N LYS A 19 19.11 -3.68 4.51
CA LYS A 19 19.81 -3.21 3.31
C LYS A 19 19.06 -3.59 2.04
N ILE A 20 19.21 -2.77 0.99
CA ILE A 20 18.58 -3.05 -0.30
C ILE A 20 19.17 -4.36 -0.86
N GLY A 21 18.29 -5.31 -1.16
CA GLY A 21 18.65 -6.64 -1.67
C GLY A 21 18.58 -7.76 -0.62
N GLU A 22 18.52 -7.44 0.67
CA GLU A 22 18.23 -8.42 1.72
C GLU A 22 16.74 -8.81 1.72
N ASP A 23 16.44 -10.01 2.19
CA ASP A 23 15.09 -10.55 2.23
C ASP A 23 14.26 -9.90 3.36
N LEU A 24 13.21 -9.17 2.97
CA LEU A 24 12.29 -8.55 3.92
C LEU A 24 11.41 -9.57 4.64
N PHE A 25 11.21 -10.78 4.11
CA PHE A 25 10.45 -11.83 4.79
C PHE A 25 11.25 -12.47 5.92
N GLU A 26 12.58 -12.51 5.82
CA GLU A 26 13.45 -12.91 6.92
C GLU A 26 13.48 -11.84 8.02
N ALA A 27 13.65 -10.57 7.63
CA ALA A 27 13.66 -9.45 8.57
C ALA A 27 12.29 -9.20 9.24
N PHE A 28 11.20 -9.43 8.50
CA PHE A 28 9.83 -9.21 8.96
C PHE A 28 8.93 -10.43 8.65
N PRO A 29 9.04 -11.53 9.43
CA PRO A 29 8.32 -12.78 9.17
C PRO A 29 6.80 -12.66 9.14
N ILE A 30 6.25 -11.59 9.73
CA ILE A 30 4.82 -11.28 9.72
C ILE A 30 4.27 -11.06 8.31
N LEU A 31 5.09 -10.58 7.37
CA LEU A 31 4.71 -10.39 5.98
C LEU A 31 4.27 -11.71 5.32
N SER A 32 4.90 -12.83 5.68
CA SER A 32 4.57 -14.17 5.16
C SER A 32 3.18 -14.67 5.56
N ARG A 33 2.55 -14.05 6.57
CA ARG A 33 1.22 -14.45 7.06
C ARG A 33 0.10 -13.94 6.17
N TYR A 34 0.35 -12.95 5.33
CA TYR A 34 -0.68 -12.33 4.49
C TYR A 34 -0.46 -12.64 3.02
N LYS A 35 -1.49 -13.22 2.38
CA LYS A 35 -1.44 -13.63 0.97
C LYS A 35 -1.13 -12.48 0.02
N GLU A 36 -1.49 -11.25 0.40
CA GLU A 36 -1.25 -10.04 -0.39
C GLU A 36 0.26 -9.79 -0.57
N PHE A 37 1.08 -10.02 0.46
CA PHE A 37 2.54 -9.88 0.36
C PHE A 37 3.20 -11.11 -0.29
N VAL A 38 2.62 -12.29 -0.17
CA VAL A 38 3.12 -13.51 -0.84
C VAL A 38 2.79 -13.52 -2.34
N GLY A 39 1.75 -12.79 -2.76
CA GLY A 39 1.29 -12.69 -4.15
C GLY A 39 2.30 -12.13 -5.15
N LYS A 40 1.88 -12.10 -6.43
CA LYS A 40 2.70 -11.57 -7.54
C LYS A 40 2.59 -10.05 -7.64
N THR A 41 3.75 -9.39 -7.75
CA THR A 41 3.92 -7.94 -7.98
C THR A 41 4.13 -7.60 -9.46
N GLY A 42 3.74 -8.50 -10.37
CA GLY A 42 4.01 -8.37 -11.80
C GLY A 42 5.51 -8.42 -12.08
N ASN A 43 6.02 -7.40 -12.79
CA ASN A 43 7.43 -7.27 -13.14
C ASN A 43 8.25 -6.49 -12.10
N LEU A 44 7.65 -6.07 -10.99
CA LEU A 44 8.36 -5.35 -9.93
C LEU A 44 8.97 -6.32 -8.94
N LYS A 45 10.19 -6.00 -8.49
CA LYS A 45 10.83 -6.68 -7.35
C LYS A 45 10.00 -6.42 -6.10
N LYS A 46 9.56 -7.50 -5.46
CA LYS A 46 8.61 -7.46 -4.36
C LYS A 46 9.16 -6.70 -3.16
N GLU A 47 10.45 -6.84 -2.89
CA GLU A 47 11.15 -6.20 -1.78
C GLU A 47 11.11 -4.67 -1.92
N LEU A 48 11.26 -4.17 -3.15
CA LEU A 48 11.16 -2.74 -3.44
C LEU A 48 9.71 -2.24 -3.28
N VAL A 49 8.72 -3.04 -3.68
CA VAL A 49 7.30 -2.71 -3.51
C VAL A 49 6.96 -2.60 -2.03
N ILE A 50 7.38 -3.57 -1.20
CA ILE A 50 7.11 -3.55 0.25
C ILE A 50 7.79 -2.34 0.91
N ARG A 51 9.04 -2.03 0.55
CA ARG A 51 9.73 -0.81 1.01
C ARG A 51 8.97 0.46 0.66
N TYR A 52 8.53 0.57 -0.60
CA TYR A 52 7.73 1.70 -1.06
C TYR A 52 6.45 1.84 -0.24
N ILE A 53 5.74 0.73 0.01
CA ILE A 53 4.50 0.74 0.78
C ILE A 53 4.77 1.24 2.21
N ALA A 54 5.79 0.69 2.87
CA ALA A 54 6.14 1.11 4.22
C ALA A 54 6.49 2.61 4.26
N PHE A 55 7.37 3.09 3.38
CA PHE A 55 7.75 4.51 3.37
C PHE A 55 6.56 5.44 3.05
N ALA A 56 5.71 5.08 2.09
CA ALA A 56 4.64 5.95 1.62
C ALA A 56 3.41 5.98 2.55
N PHE A 57 3.10 4.86 3.21
CA PHE A 57 1.82 4.64 3.89
C PHE A 57 1.96 4.28 5.37
N ASP A 58 3.16 4.25 5.95
CA ASP A 58 3.26 4.16 7.41
C ASP A 58 2.90 5.51 8.04
N LYS A 59 1.97 5.53 9.00
CA LYS A 59 1.54 6.75 9.70
C LYS A 59 2.69 7.42 10.48
N ARG A 60 3.72 6.66 10.86
CA ARG A 60 4.91 7.14 11.56
C ARG A 60 6.09 7.37 10.61
N SER A 61 5.89 7.23 9.30
CA SER A 61 6.89 7.62 8.30
C SER A 61 7.14 9.13 8.35
N PRO A 62 8.42 9.58 8.31
CA PRO A 62 8.75 10.99 8.24
C PRO A 62 8.26 11.65 6.94
N LEU A 63 7.93 10.84 5.92
CA LEU A 63 7.34 11.33 4.67
C LEU A 63 5.92 11.91 4.84
N ASN A 64 5.24 11.66 5.96
CA ASN A 64 3.93 12.27 6.22
C ASN A 64 3.98 13.79 6.37
N SER A 65 5.17 14.38 6.55
CA SER A 65 5.39 15.82 6.46
C SER A 65 5.14 16.39 5.06
N ILE A 66 5.22 15.55 4.01
CA ILE A 66 4.93 15.94 2.62
C ILE A 66 3.41 15.94 2.40
N ILE A 67 2.84 17.13 2.24
CA ILE A 67 1.38 17.34 2.12
C ILE A 67 0.86 16.70 0.82
N ASP A 68 1.55 16.91 -0.30
CA ASP A 68 1.16 16.35 -1.58
C ASP A 68 1.42 14.84 -1.63
N ILE A 69 0.37 14.07 -1.89
CA ILE A 69 0.44 12.61 -1.88
C ILE A 69 1.30 12.06 -3.03
N MET A 70 1.32 12.74 -4.18
CA MET A 70 2.10 12.29 -5.34
C MET A 70 3.58 12.54 -5.10
N GLU A 71 3.94 13.70 -4.57
CA GLU A 71 5.30 14.03 -4.14
C GLU A 71 5.78 13.02 -3.07
N ARG A 72 4.93 12.70 -2.08
CA ARG A 72 5.23 11.70 -1.05
C ARG A 72 5.54 10.33 -1.65
N ARG A 73 4.73 9.86 -2.60
CA ARG A 73 4.94 8.56 -3.27
C ARG A 73 6.20 8.56 -4.11
N VAL A 74 6.50 9.65 -4.80
CA VAL A 74 7.73 9.80 -5.58
C VAL A 74 8.96 9.75 -4.67
N GLU A 75 8.90 10.38 -3.50
CA GLU A 75 10.00 10.33 -2.53
C GLU A 75 10.15 8.92 -1.92
N ALA A 76 9.04 8.26 -1.61
CA ALA A 76 9.04 6.87 -1.15
C ALA A 76 9.66 5.91 -2.17
N LEU A 77 9.45 6.12 -3.48
CA LEU A 77 10.10 5.33 -4.52
C LEU A 77 11.63 5.45 -4.49
N LYS A 78 12.14 6.68 -4.32
CA LYS A 78 13.58 6.93 -4.24
C LYS A 78 14.18 6.22 -3.03
N LEU A 79 13.56 6.37 -1.86
CA LEU A 79 13.99 5.73 -0.62
C LEU A 79 13.91 4.19 -0.69
N ALA A 80 12.91 3.65 -1.39
CA ALA A 80 12.77 2.21 -1.63
C ALA A 80 13.86 1.65 -2.55
N GLY A 81 14.56 2.49 -3.32
CA GLY A 81 15.63 2.08 -4.23
C GLY A 81 15.17 1.83 -5.67
N PHE A 82 14.00 2.34 -6.07
CA PHE A 82 13.60 2.31 -7.47
C PHE A 82 14.50 3.23 -8.30
N LYS A 83 14.92 2.75 -9.47
CA LYS A 83 15.77 3.49 -10.40
C LYS A 83 14.94 4.14 -11.49
N THR A 84 15.35 5.33 -11.89
CA THR A 84 14.84 6.04 -13.06
C THR A 84 15.68 5.73 -14.29
N ASP A 85 15.11 5.99 -15.47
CA ASP A 85 15.84 5.98 -16.74
C ASP A 85 16.82 7.18 -16.83
N ALA A 86 17.60 7.24 -17.92
CA ALA A 86 18.53 8.35 -18.17
C ALA A 86 17.84 9.73 -18.28
N LYS A 87 16.51 9.78 -18.42
CA LYS A 87 15.71 11.00 -18.47
C LYS A 87 15.04 11.31 -17.13
N GLY A 88 15.38 10.58 -16.07
CA GLY A 88 14.80 10.75 -14.75
C GLY A 88 13.37 10.23 -14.62
N ARG A 89 12.90 9.39 -15.54
CA ARG A 89 11.52 8.86 -15.55
C ARG A 89 11.49 7.43 -15.03
N TYR A 90 10.45 7.10 -14.27
CA TYR A 90 10.20 5.73 -13.87
C TYR A 90 9.62 4.90 -15.02
N SER A 91 9.77 3.58 -14.94
CA SER A 91 9.13 2.69 -15.91
C SER A 91 7.61 2.80 -15.81
N LYS A 92 6.89 2.53 -16.92
CA LYS A 92 5.43 2.62 -16.98
C LYS A 92 4.74 1.83 -15.84
N PHE A 93 5.29 0.69 -15.46
CA PHE A 93 4.69 -0.13 -14.41
C PHE A 93 4.90 0.44 -13.00
N ILE A 94 6.03 1.12 -12.75
CA ILE A 94 6.24 1.88 -11.50
C ILE A 94 5.30 3.08 -11.47
N ASP A 95 5.13 3.78 -12.60
CA ASP A 95 4.22 4.91 -12.71
C ASP A 95 2.75 4.49 -12.45
N MET A 96 2.33 3.35 -13.00
CA MET A 96 1.03 2.74 -12.70
C MET A 96 0.88 2.40 -11.21
N MET A 97 1.95 1.94 -10.55
CA MET A 97 1.91 1.66 -9.10
C MET A 97 1.72 2.94 -8.28
N VAL A 98 2.43 4.03 -8.62
CA VAL A 98 2.30 5.33 -7.94
C VAL A 98 0.89 5.90 -8.07
N HIS A 99 0.23 5.65 -9.21
CA HIS A 99 -1.14 6.09 -9.48
C HIS A 99 -2.21 5.07 -9.06
N SER A 100 -1.86 4.07 -8.24
CA SER A 100 -2.80 3.05 -7.74
C SER A 100 -3.57 2.32 -8.85
N ALA A 101 -2.93 2.11 -10.00
CA ALA A 101 -3.47 1.39 -11.16
C ALA A 101 -3.10 -0.10 -11.17
N VAL A 102 -2.39 -0.60 -10.15
CA VAL A 102 -1.99 -2.02 -10.03
C VAL A 102 -2.77 -2.67 -8.88
N PRO A 103 -3.86 -3.43 -9.15
CA PRO A 103 -4.77 -3.92 -8.12
C PRO A 103 -4.11 -4.75 -7.01
N ASN A 104 -3.16 -5.62 -7.37
CA ASN A 104 -2.44 -6.45 -6.40
C ASN A 104 -1.66 -5.58 -5.39
N ILE A 105 -1.05 -4.49 -5.86
CA ILE A 105 -0.29 -3.59 -4.98
C ILE A 105 -1.23 -2.75 -4.13
N ASN A 106 -2.36 -2.32 -4.66
CA ASN A 106 -3.39 -1.63 -3.87
C ASN A 106 -3.89 -2.52 -2.71
N GLN A 107 -4.07 -3.82 -2.95
CA GLN A 107 -4.41 -4.77 -1.89
C GLN A 107 -3.30 -4.89 -0.84
N MET A 108 -2.03 -4.87 -1.25
CA MET A 108 -0.89 -4.82 -0.32
C MET A 108 -0.89 -3.53 0.51
N VAL A 109 -1.19 -2.38 -0.09
CA VAL A 109 -1.29 -1.08 0.61
C VAL A 109 -2.40 -1.12 1.66
N ILE A 110 -3.61 -1.52 1.28
CA ILE A 110 -4.74 -1.63 2.22
C ILE A 110 -4.40 -2.62 3.34
N ARG A 111 -3.82 -3.78 3.00
CA ARG A 111 -3.39 -4.76 4.00
C ARG A 111 -2.35 -4.18 4.94
N TYR A 112 -1.38 -3.41 4.44
CA TYR A 112 -0.38 -2.74 5.26
C TYR A 112 -1.03 -1.73 6.22
N CYS A 113 -1.91 -0.85 5.73
CA CYS A 113 -2.56 0.14 6.58
C CYS A 113 -3.42 -0.50 7.69
N LEU A 114 -4.13 -1.58 7.36
CA LEU A 114 -4.88 -2.36 8.36
C LEU A 114 -3.95 -3.03 9.37
N PHE A 115 -2.81 -3.51 8.90
CA PHE A 115 -1.82 -4.18 9.72
C PHE A 115 -1.14 -3.25 10.74
N VAL A 116 -0.98 -1.97 10.41
CA VAL A 116 -0.48 -0.92 11.33
C VAL A 116 -1.55 -0.52 12.38
N GLY A 117 -2.71 -1.17 12.38
CA GLY A 117 -3.74 -1.01 13.43
C GLY A 117 -4.58 0.25 13.32
N ASP A 118 -4.61 0.90 12.17
CA ASP A 118 -5.34 2.17 11.97
C ASP A 118 -6.35 2.05 10.83
N THR A 119 -7.53 1.50 11.14
CA THR A 119 -8.64 1.36 10.18
C THR A 119 -9.07 2.71 9.61
N GLU A 120 -9.10 3.77 10.43
CA GLU A 120 -9.45 5.13 9.97
C GLU A 120 -8.42 5.65 8.97
N TYR A 121 -7.14 5.40 9.22
CA TYR A 121 -6.06 5.75 8.30
C TYR A 121 -6.11 4.90 7.02
N ALA A 122 -6.45 3.61 7.11
CA ALA A 122 -6.68 2.77 5.93
C ALA A 122 -7.85 3.32 5.07
N ILE A 123 -8.93 3.79 5.70
CA ILE A 123 -10.04 4.45 5.03
C ILE A 123 -9.57 5.75 4.38
N LEU A 124 -8.81 6.58 5.11
CA LEU A 124 -8.23 7.83 4.59
C LEU A 124 -7.41 7.58 3.33
N VAL A 125 -6.45 6.64 3.38
CA VAL A 125 -5.60 6.26 2.23
C VAL A 125 -6.45 5.80 1.06
N THR A 126 -7.52 5.03 1.31
CA THR A 126 -8.44 4.55 0.28
C THR A 126 -9.22 5.69 -0.38
N TYR A 127 -9.64 6.70 0.39
CA TYR A 127 -10.30 7.88 -0.15
C TYR A 127 -9.36 8.78 -0.93
N GLU A 128 -8.12 8.96 -0.48
CA GLU A 128 -7.09 9.68 -1.23
C GLU A 128 -6.81 9.00 -2.59
N ASP A 129 -6.72 7.67 -2.61
CA ASP A 129 -6.61 6.89 -3.84
C ASP A 129 -7.80 7.06 -4.78
N SER A 130 -9.01 7.07 -4.21
CA SER A 130 -10.24 7.26 -4.97
C SER A 130 -10.29 8.66 -5.59
N LEU A 131 -9.83 9.68 -4.86
CA LEU A 131 -9.75 11.05 -5.35
C LEU A 131 -8.78 11.17 -6.53
N ILE A 132 -7.60 10.55 -6.45
CA ILE A 132 -6.63 10.54 -7.56
C ILE A 132 -7.26 9.93 -8.82
N LYS A 133 -7.96 8.80 -8.68
CA LYS A 133 -8.62 8.14 -9.81
C LYS A 133 -9.71 9.01 -10.45
N GLU A 134 -10.51 9.71 -9.66
CA GLU A 134 -11.52 10.63 -10.18
C GLU A 134 -10.89 11.86 -10.86
N LEU A 135 -9.79 12.39 -10.34
CA LEU A 135 -9.04 13.48 -11.00
C LEU A 135 -8.45 13.02 -12.35
N GLN A 136 -7.92 11.81 -12.43
CA GLN A 136 -7.43 11.23 -13.69
C GLN A 136 -8.55 11.04 -14.70
N ARG A 137 -9.71 10.53 -14.25
CA ARG A 137 -10.92 10.46 -15.09
C ARG A 137 -11.24 11.84 -15.64
N LEU A 138 -11.30 12.88 -14.79
CA LEU A 138 -11.58 14.24 -15.21
C LEU A 138 -10.58 14.76 -16.27
N MET A 139 -9.28 14.54 -16.08
CA MET A 139 -8.24 14.95 -17.06
C MET A 139 -8.39 14.24 -18.42
N SER A 140 -8.91 13.01 -18.44
CA SER A 140 -9.16 12.28 -19.69
C SER A 140 -10.32 12.87 -20.51
N PHE A 141 -11.27 13.55 -19.87
CA PHE A 141 -12.33 14.29 -20.57
C PHE A 141 -11.80 15.54 -21.28
N GLU A 142 -10.73 16.16 -20.77
CA GLU A 142 -10.18 17.40 -21.32
C GLU A 142 -9.24 17.17 -22.51
N ASN A 143 -8.75 15.93 -22.68
CA ASN A 143 -7.85 15.54 -23.77
C ASN A 143 -8.50 14.50 -24.69
N PRO A 144 -9.34 14.91 -25.65
CA PRO A 144 -9.95 13.97 -26.59
C PRO A 144 -8.88 13.24 -27.40
N VAL A 145 -9.00 11.92 -27.51
CA VAL A 145 -8.10 11.09 -28.33
C VAL A 145 -8.39 11.35 -29.80
N ARG A 146 -7.42 11.90 -30.53
CA ARG A 146 -7.47 11.97 -32.00
C ARG A 146 -7.09 10.60 -32.57
N ILE A 147 -8.05 9.89 -33.15
CA ILE A 147 -7.78 8.67 -33.93
C ILE A 147 -7.43 9.12 -35.35
N ARG A 148 -6.18 8.90 -35.80
CA ARG A 148 -5.85 9.04 -37.22
C ARG A 148 -6.45 7.85 -37.97
N LYS A 149 -7.49 8.07 -38.79
CA LYS A 149 -7.90 7.10 -39.81
C LYS A 149 -6.76 6.93 -40.83
N GLY A 150 -6.64 5.72 -41.39
CA GLY A 150 -5.54 5.31 -42.26
C GLY A 150 -5.37 6.20 -43.50
N ALA A 151 -4.19 6.13 -44.13
CA ALA A 151 -3.67 7.07 -45.13
C ALA A 151 -4.50 7.29 -46.43
N ASN A 152 -5.69 6.69 -46.56
CA ASN A 152 -6.52 6.77 -47.77
C ASN A 152 -7.88 7.46 -47.57
N ASP A 153 -8.23 7.89 -46.35
CA ASP A 153 -9.51 8.55 -46.09
C ASP A 153 -9.34 10.08 -46.09
N THR A 154 -9.81 10.74 -47.15
CA THR A 154 -9.71 12.19 -47.37
C THR A 154 -10.72 13.06 -46.61
N GLU A 155 -11.49 12.54 -45.65
CA GLU A 155 -12.51 13.35 -44.96
C GLU A 155 -12.48 13.27 -43.42
N SER A 156 -12.15 14.43 -42.85
CA SER A 156 -12.42 14.93 -41.49
C SER A 156 -11.74 14.26 -40.29
N ASP A 157 -10.97 15.08 -39.55
CA ASP A 157 -10.58 14.83 -38.16
C ASP A 157 -11.86 14.80 -37.28
N GLU A 158 -12.53 13.66 -37.16
CA GLU A 158 -13.63 13.50 -36.20
C GLU A 158 -13.07 13.57 -34.77
N ILE A 159 -13.29 14.69 -34.09
CA ILE A 159 -13.03 14.84 -32.66
C ILE A 159 -14.14 14.10 -31.91
N PHE A 160 -13.86 12.88 -31.45
CA PHE A 160 -14.73 12.18 -30.51
C PHE A 160 -14.61 12.82 -29.13
N TYR A 161 -15.64 13.57 -28.71
CA TYR A 161 -15.85 13.87 -27.30
C TYR A 161 -16.41 12.61 -26.65
N ASN A 162 -15.53 11.82 -26.02
CA ASN A 162 -15.96 10.69 -25.20
C ASN A 162 -16.70 11.25 -23.97
N GLU A 163 -18.02 11.00 -23.93
CA GLU A 163 -18.92 11.09 -22.77
C GLU A 163 -19.64 12.44 -22.48
N SER A 164 -20.94 12.32 -22.17
CA SER A 164 -21.91 13.40 -21.90
C SER A 164 -21.46 14.36 -20.77
N ASN A 165 -21.80 15.65 -20.88
CA ASN A 165 -21.64 16.67 -19.83
C ASN A 165 -22.17 16.22 -18.46
N GLU A 166 -23.18 15.34 -18.44
CA GLU A 166 -23.74 14.75 -17.23
C GLU A 166 -22.73 13.87 -16.47
N LYS A 167 -21.93 13.08 -17.18
CA LYS A 167 -20.87 12.25 -16.58
C LYS A 167 -19.75 13.10 -15.99
N LYS A 168 -19.37 14.20 -16.68
CA LYS A 168 -18.42 15.18 -16.13
C LYS A 168 -18.95 15.81 -14.85
N GLY A 169 -20.25 16.17 -14.81
CA GLY A 169 -20.92 16.67 -13.60
C GLY A 169 -20.84 15.70 -12.43
N ALA A 170 -21.12 14.41 -12.67
CA ALA A 170 -21.04 13.37 -11.63
C ALA A 170 -19.62 13.21 -11.04
N ILE A 171 -18.58 13.25 -11.89
CA ILE A 171 -17.18 13.19 -11.45
C ILE A 171 -16.82 14.38 -10.56
N ILE A 172 -17.23 15.60 -10.93
CA ILE A 172 -16.98 16.81 -10.13
C ILE A 172 -17.65 16.69 -8.75
N THR A 173 -18.89 16.21 -8.70
CA THR A 173 -19.59 15.97 -7.42
C THR A 173 -18.88 14.93 -6.56
N ASN A 174 -18.41 13.82 -7.15
CA ASN A 174 -17.64 12.80 -6.44
C ASN A 174 -16.33 13.37 -5.87
N ILE A 175 -15.58 14.16 -6.65
CA ILE A 175 -14.36 14.84 -6.22
C ILE A 175 -14.64 15.74 -5.01
N SER A 176 -15.71 16.53 -5.05
CA SER A 176 -16.10 17.42 -3.95
C SER A 176 -16.39 16.63 -2.66
N ASN A 177 -17.18 15.55 -2.78
CA ASN A 177 -17.52 14.68 -1.66
C ASN A 177 -16.28 14.01 -1.05
N LEU A 178 -15.40 13.47 -1.88
CA LEU A 178 -14.14 12.85 -1.44
C LEU A 178 -13.24 13.86 -0.71
N LYS A 179 -13.09 15.08 -1.24
CA LYS A 179 -12.31 16.13 -0.58
C LYS A 179 -12.85 16.47 0.81
N LYS A 180 -14.17 16.52 0.96
CA LYS A 180 -14.82 16.77 2.26
C LYS A 180 -14.53 15.64 3.25
N LEU A 181 -14.77 14.39 2.86
CA LEU A 181 -14.53 13.20 3.70
C LEU A 181 -13.06 13.07 4.12
N ILE A 182 -12.12 13.29 3.19
CA ILE A 182 -10.68 13.29 3.48
C ILE A 182 -10.35 14.39 4.49
N GLY A 183 -10.90 15.59 4.35
CA GLY A 183 -10.67 16.70 5.26
C GLY A 183 -11.17 16.42 6.68
N GLU A 184 -12.35 15.80 6.80
CA GLU A 184 -12.93 15.39 8.08
C GLU A 184 -12.08 14.31 8.77
N LEU A 185 -11.73 13.24 8.04
CA LEU A 185 -10.89 12.16 8.57
C LEU A 185 -9.48 12.64 8.96
N LYS A 186 -8.85 13.52 8.17
CA LYS A 186 -7.55 14.08 8.54
C LYS A 186 -7.62 14.85 9.85
N LYS A 187 -8.66 15.66 10.04
CA LYS A 187 -8.86 16.35 11.32
C LYS A 187 -9.00 15.33 12.44
N GLU A 188 -9.84 14.32 12.28
CA GLU A 188 -10.07 13.31 13.30
C GLU A 188 -8.81 12.50 13.67
N ILE A 189 -8.06 12.04 12.67
CA ILE A 189 -6.89 11.16 12.84
C ILE A 189 -5.68 11.92 13.43
N PHE A 190 -5.53 13.20 13.11
CA PHE A 190 -4.34 13.99 13.44
C PHE A 190 -4.59 15.07 14.51
N SER A 191 -5.78 15.16 15.12
CA SER A 191 -6.11 16.17 16.16
C SER A 191 -5.77 15.80 17.61
N ASN A 192 -4.81 14.90 17.85
CA ASN A 192 -4.31 14.55 19.20
C ASN A 192 -5.37 14.00 20.18
N ASN A 193 -6.31 13.15 19.74
CA ASN A 193 -7.14 12.39 20.67
C ASN A 193 -6.37 11.20 21.25
N ILE A 194 -5.78 11.40 22.44
CA ILE A 194 -5.03 10.41 23.23
C ILE A 194 -5.90 9.17 23.53
N ASP A 195 -7.21 9.33 23.66
CA ASP A 195 -8.15 8.25 24.01
C ASP A 195 -8.26 7.16 22.94
N LYS A 196 -8.12 7.51 21.65
CA LYS A 196 -8.18 6.52 20.55
C LYS A 196 -6.95 5.60 20.52
N PHE A 197 -5.81 6.03 21.05
CA PHE A 197 -4.61 5.19 21.13
C PHE A 197 -4.80 4.05 22.14
N LEU A 198 -5.48 4.32 23.25
CA LEU A 198 -5.75 3.34 24.29
C LEU A 198 -6.76 2.29 23.82
N GLU A 199 -7.84 2.72 23.15
CA GLU A 199 -8.83 1.82 22.56
C GLU A 199 -8.22 0.88 21.51
N ARG A 200 -7.29 1.39 20.68
CA ARG A 200 -6.58 0.58 19.68
C ARG A 200 -5.58 -0.39 20.27
N SER A 201 -4.82 0.02 21.30
CA SER A 201 -3.91 -0.89 22.01
C SER A 201 -4.67 -2.08 22.62
N LEU A 202 -5.90 -1.83 23.09
CA LEU A 202 -6.80 -2.88 23.58
C LEU A 202 -7.30 -3.79 22.45
N MET A 203 -7.69 -3.24 21.29
CA MET A 203 -8.08 -4.05 20.14
C MET A 203 -6.93 -4.95 19.63
N GLU A 204 -5.73 -4.39 19.41
CA GLU A 204 -4.56 -5.16 18.97
C GLU A 204 -4.23 -6.31 19.93
N PHE A 205 -4.30 -6.05 21.25
CA PHE A 205 -4.13 -7.09 22.27
C PHE A 205 -5.18 -8.19 22.14
N THR A 206 -6.46 -7.83 21.99
CA THR A 206 -7.54 -8.82 21.85
C THR A 206 -7.50 -9.60 20.54
N GLU A 207 -7.04 -8.99 19.44
CA GLU A 207 -6.86 -9.67 18.16
C GLU A 207 -5.67 -10.63 18.20
N ALA A 208 -4.56 -10.23 18.83
CA ALA A 208 -3.41 -11.09 19.06
C ALA A 208 -3.78 -12.30 19.95
N GLU A 209 -4.48 -12.08 21.07
CA GLU A 209 -4.98 -13.17 21.93
C GLU A 209 -5.95 -14.09 21.19
N LYS A 210 -6.93 -13.55 20.45
CA LYS A 210 -7.84 -14.37 19.64
C LYS A 210 -7.11 -15.24 18.63
N PHE A 211 -6.01 -14.76 18.09
CA PHE A 211 -5.24 -15.49 17.09
C PHE A 211 -4.40 -16.61 17.73
N GLU A 212 -3.77 -16.34 18.87
CA GLU A 212 -3.06 -17.35 19.68
C GLU A 212 -4.01 -18.43 20.21
N LEU A 213 -5.27 -18.07 20.47
CA LEU A 213 -6.30 -19.00 20.91
C LEU A 213 -6.97 -19.78 19.77
N SER A 214 -6.59 -19.57 18.50
CA SER A 214 -7.23 -20.25 17.38
C SER A 214 -6.91 -21.76 17.37
N PRO A 215 -7.91 -22.64 17.10
CA PRO A 215 -7.69 -24.08 16.99
C PRO A 215 -6.61 -24.44 15.96
N GLU A 216 -6.48 -23.69 14.87
CA GLU A 216 -5.44 -23.87 13.87
C GLU A 216 -4.03 -23.60 14.40
N PHE A 217 -3.86 -22.57 15.23
CA PHE A 217 -2.57 -22.25 15.86
C PHE A 217 -2.14 -23.37 16.82
N TYR A 218 -3.04 -23.82 17.68
CA TYR A 218 -2.79 -24.97 18.56
C TYR A 218 -2.50 -26.25 17.76
N ALA A 219 -3.28 -26.56 16.73
CA ALA A 219 -3.04 -27.74 15.89
C ALA A 219 -1.65 -27.73 15.23
N LYS A 220 -1.14 -26.55 14.88
CA LYS A 220 0.21 -26.39 14.31
C LYS A 220 1.30 -26.58 15.37
N GLN A 221 1.11 -26.10 16.60
CA GLN A 221 2.02 -26.37 17.71
C GLN A 221 2.04 -27.87 18.09
N TYR A 222 0.87 -28.50 18.19
CA TYR A 222 0.75 -29.92 18.54
C TYR A 222 1.33 -30.86 17.48
N LYS A 223 1.24 -30.51 16.19
CA LYS A 223 1.96 -31.24 15.11
C LYS A 223 3.49 -31.22 15.29
N GLY A 224 4.05 -30.16 15.89
CA GLY A 224 5.46 -30.11 16.28
C GLY A 224 5.77 -31.04 17.45
N TRP A 225 4.86 -31.17 18.41
CA TRP A 225 4.99 -32.04 19.58
C TRP A 225 4.88 -33.53 19.26
N ASP A 226 4.15 -33.91 18.21
CA ASP A 226 4.12 -35.28 17.69
C ASP A 226 5.52 -35.73 17.20
N ASN A 227 6.32 -34.80 16.66
CA ASN A 227 7.69 -35.09 16.25
C ASN A 227 8.64 -35.22 17.46
N VAL A 228 8.43 -34.43 18.52
CA VAL A 228 9.19 -34.52 19.77
C VAL A 228 8.91 -35.85 20.48
N SER A 229 7.65 -36.27 20.53
CA SER A 229 7.23 -37.55 21.12
C SER A 229 7.85 -38.75 20.38
N ARG A 230 7.93 -38.69 19.05
CA ARG A 230 8.60 -39.72 18.22
C ARG A 230 10.11 -39.76 18.44
N TYR A 231 10.74 -38.60 18.63
CA TYR A 231 12.18 -38.51 18.94
C TYR A 231 12.51 -39.19 20.27
N TYR A 232 11.74 -38.93 21.34
CA TYR A 232 11.93 -39.61 22.62
C TYR A 232 11.57 -41.10 22.60
N ALA A 233 10.64 -41.51 21.73
CA ALA A 233 10.30 -42.92 21.53
C ALA A 233 11.39 -43.71 20.78
N GLN A 234 12.20 -43.04 19.95
CA GLN A 234 13.36 -43.66 19.29
C GLN A 234 14.53 -43.83 20.26
N ILE A 235 14.82 -42.83 21.11
CA ILE A 235 15.90 -42.90 22.11
C ILE A 235 15.69 -44.09 23.08
N LYS A 236 14.44 -44.40 23.46
CA LYS A 236 14.12 -45.55 24.34
C LYS A 236 14.24 -46.93 23.69
N LYS A 237 14.48 -47.03 22.38
CA LYS A 237 14.65 -48.32 21.68
C LYS A 237 16.12 -48.71 21.48
N ASP A 238 17.04 -47.78 21.72
CA ASP A 238 18.48 -47.98 21.54
C ASP A 238 19.22 -48.22 22.87
N ASP A 239 18.49 -48.32 23.99
CA ASP A 239 18.93 -48.82 25.30
C ASP A 239 18.32 -50.21 25.59
#